data_AF-A0A7W7SMH3-F1
#
_entry.id   AF-A0A7W7SMH3-F1
#
_cell.length_a   1.000
_cell.length_b   1.000
_cell.length_c   1.000
_cell.angle_alpha   90.00
_cell.angle_beta   90.00
_cell.angle_gamma   90.00
#
_symmetry.space_group_name_H-M   'P 1'
#
loop_
_entity.id
_entity.type
_entity.pdbx_description
1 polymer ?
#
loop_
_entity_poly.entity_id
_entity_poly.type
_entity_poly.pdbx_seq_one_letter_code
_entity_poly.pdbx_strand_id
1 'polypeptide(L)'
;MTGLLRTGLDEKAAGYLDDESPPVRAIARDAARRHGTDILGHYRTAVTDVAPTGPGSIDGLAETGAAADVALLRPLLSHPSGKIRSHTVRALRKLDGVEIDVLTPLLHDPSPAVIREATAALLPQHHRLPTALPWQLLADPRTELRRPTNRTTPTHEPNYAEPATDCFARRRPPRGYAPH
;
A
#
# COMPACT_ATOMS: atom_id res chain seq x y z
N MET A 1 21.08 -19.21 30.33
CA MET A 1 21.64 -17.96 29.80
C MET A 1 20.85 -17.37 28.61
N THR A 2 19.70 -17.96 28.22
CA THR A 2 18.88 -17.53 27.09
C THR A 2 17.78 -16.51 27.44
N GLY A 3 17.47 -16.33 28.73
CA GLY A 3 16.41 -15.43 29.19
C GLY A 3 16.66 -13.95 28.90
N LEU A 4 17.83 -13.42 29.29
CA LEU A 4 18.16 -11.99 29.15
C LEU A 4 18.37 -11.53 27.70
N LEU A 5 18.91 -12.40 26.85
CA LEU A 5 19.03 -12.11 25.42
C LEU A 5 17.64 -12.06 24.77
N ARG A 6 16.72 -12.96 25.18
CA ARG A 6 15.34 -12.95 24.70
C ARG A 6 14.59 -11.71 25.15
N THR A 7 14.71 -11.29 26.42
CA THR A 7 14.08 -10.05 26.90
C THR A 7 14.61 -8.82 26.19
N GLY A 8 15.92 -8.72 25.96
CA GLY A 8 16.51 -7.57 25.23
C GLY A 8 16.15 -7.52 23.74
N LEU A 9 15.80 -8.66 23.12
CA LEU A 9 15.28 -8.70 21.75
C LEU A 9 13.78 -8.35 21.71
N ASP A 10 13.02 -8.80 22.71
CA ASP A 10 11.59 -8.53 22.81
C ASP A 10 11.32 -7.03 23.06
N GLU A 11 12.09 -6.39 23.93
CA GLU A 11 12.01 -4.94 24.16
C GLU A 11 12.30 -4.13 22.89
N LYS A 12 13.32 -4.54 22.12
CA LYS A 12 13.64 -3.91 20.83
C LYS A 12 12.51 -4.14 19.82
N ALA A 13 11.98 -5.35 19.74
CA ALA A 13 10.90 -5.68 18.83
C ALA A 13 9.61 -4.90 19.16
N ALA A 14 9.29 -4.71 20.44
CA ALA A 14 8.14 -3.93 20.88
C ALA A 14 8.21 -2.44 20.43
N GLY A 15 9.41 -1.91 20.18
CA GLY A 15 9.60 -0.57 19.61
C GLY A 15 9.10 -0.40 18.17
N TYR A 16 8.73 -1.48 17.48
CA TYR A 16 8.27 -1.47 16.08
C TYR A 16 6.75 -1.61 15.93
N LEU A 17 5.97 -1.25 16.96
CA LEU A 17 4.50 -1.31 16.90
C LEU A 17 3.91 -0.44 15.77
N ASP A 18 4.54 0.70 15.45
CA ASP A 18 4.07 1.63 14.42
C ASP A 18 4.77 1.44 13.06
N ASP A 19 5.54 0.36 12.89
CA ASP A 19 6.20 0.05 11.62
C ASP A 19 5.17 -0.11 10.50
N GLU A 20 5.49 0.26 9.26
CA GLU A 20 4.54 0.14 8.14
C GLU A 20 4.34 -1.32 7.68
N SER A 21 5.31 -2.18 7.93
CA SER A 21 5.32 -3.58 7.55
C SER A 21 4.43 -4.43 8.46
N PRO A 22 3.33 -5.03 7.94
CA PRO A 22 2.47 -5.91 8.73
C PRO A 22 3.19 -7.05 9.48
N PRO A 23 4.16 -7.79 8.88
CA PRO A 23 4.88 -8.82 9.63
C PRO A 23 5.76 -8.26 10.74
N VAL A 24 6.38 -7.08 10.55
CA VAL A 24 7.17 -6.42 11.61
C VAL A 24 6.26 -6.02 12.77
N ARG A 25 5.11 -5.39 12.50
CA ARG A 25 4.12 -5.09 13.53
C ARG A 25 3.58 -6.33 14.24
N ALA A 26 3.39 -7.44 13.52
CA ALA A 26 2.93 -8.68 14.13
C ALA A 26 3.94 -9.22 15.14
N ILE A 27 5.24 -9.20 14.80
CA ILE A 27 6.33 -9.58 15.71
C ILE A 27 6.43 -8.59 16.89
N ALA A 28 6.32 -7.29 16.62
CA ALA A 28 6.32 -6.26 17.65
C ALA A 28 5.16 -6.44 18.64
N ARG A 29 3.96 -6.73 18.16
CA ARG A 29 2.79 -7.02 18.98
C ARG A 29 2.98 -8.28 19.82
N ASP A 30 3.54 -9.34 19.24
CA ASP A 30 3.84 -10.57 19.98
C ASP A 30 4.84 -10.33 21.12
N ALA A 31 5.91 -9.58 20.84
CA ALA A 31 6.89 -9.16 21.85
C ALA A 31 6.25 -8.26 22.93
N ALA A 32 5.47 -7.26 22.54
CA ALA A 32 4.78 -6.35 23.46
C ALA A 32 3.80 -7.09 24.39
N ARG A 33 3.10 -8.13 23.90
CA ARG A 33 2.24 -8.99 24.75
C ARG A 33 3.04 -9.70 25.84
N ARG A 34 4.27 -10.14 25.54
CA ARG A 34 5.15 -10.80 26.54
C ARG A 34 5.54 -9.86 27.69
N HIS A 35 5.51 -8.54 27.46
CA HIS A 35 5.79 -7.52 28.46
C HIS A 35 4.55 -6.91 29.12
N GLY A 36 3.34 -7.38 28.76
CA GLY A 36 2.09 -6.86 29.30
C GLY A 36 1.73 -5.45 28.82
N THR A 37 2.29 -5.00 27.68
CA THR A 37 1.98 -3.68 27.10
C THR A 37 0.53 -3.62 26.62
N ASP A 38 -0.17 -2.52 26.91
CA ASP A 38 -1.48 -2.23 26.32
C ASP A 38 -1.33 -1.79 24.86
N ILE A 39 -1.35 -2.77 23.96
CA ILE A 39 -1.19 -2.57 22.51
C ILE A 39 -2.34 -1.75 21.92
N LEU A 40 -3.58 -1.98 22.39
CA LEU A 40 -4.73 -1.27 21.85
C LEU A 40 -4.74 0.19 22.32
N GLY A 41 -4.43 0.43 23.60
CA GLY A 41 -4.22 1.77 24.14
C GLY A 41 -3.12 2.54 23.41
N HIS A 42 -2.01 1.87 23.06
CA HIS A 42 -0.94 2.44 22.24
C HIS A 42 -1.47 2.98 20.91
N TYR A 43 -2.16 2.15 20.12
CA TYR A 43 -2.68 2.59 18.82
C TYR A 43 -3.77 3.66 18.94
N ARG A 44 -4.68 3.55 19.93
CA ARG A 44 -5.70 4.57 20.18
C ARG A 44 -5.08 5.94 20.47
N THR A 45 -4.03 5.95 21.28
CA THR A 45 -3.28 7.17 21.57
C THR A 45 -2.60 7.70 20.31
N ALA A 46 -1.91 6.83 19.56
CA ALA A 46 -1.19 7.22 18.35
C ALA A 46 -2.06 7.82 17.23
N VAL A 47 -3.33 7.38 17.10
CA VAL A 47 -4.25 7.94 16.10
C VAL A 47 -5.01 9.19 16.56
N THR A 48 -4.97 9.51 17.87
CA THR A 48 -5.63 10.69 18.45
C THR A 48 -4.67 11.80 18.84
N ASP A 49 -3.37 11.51 18.95
CA ASP A 49 -2.35 12.49 19.26
C ASP A 49 -2.19 13.54 18.14
N VAL A 50 -1.75 14.74 18.53
CA VAL A 50 -1.50 15.88 17.63
C VAL A 50 -0.18 15.71 16.87
N ALA A 51 0.71 14.84 17.36
CA ALA A 51 1.92 14.39 16.68
C ALA A 51 1.59 13.51 15.46
N PRO A 52 2.48 13.39 14.45
CA PRO A 52 2.10 12.79 13.17
C PRO A 52 1.79 11.31 13.31
N THR A 53 0.50 10.96 13.28
CA THR A 53 0.02 9.59 13.15
C THR A 53 0.68 8.93 11.94
N GLY A 54 1.39 7.83 12.17
CA GLY A 54 2.00 7.04 11.11
C GLY A 54 0.97 6.11 10.44
N PRO A 55 1.20 5.71 9.17
CA PRO A 55 0.36 4.70 8.52
C PRO A 55 0.32 3.37 9.28
N GLY A 56 1.40 3.01 9.96
CA GLY A 56 1.51 1.79 10.77
C GLY A 56 0.60 1.81 12.00
N SER A 57 0.42 2.95 12.66
CA SER A 57 -0.49 3.08 13.81
C SER A 57 -1.96 2.89 13.41
N ILE A 58 -2.34 3.43 12.25
CA ILE A 58 -3.71 3.28 11.69
C ILE A 58 -3.97 1.82 11.34
N ASP A 59 -3.00 1.17 10.67
CA ASP A 59 -3.13 -0.24 10.32
C ASP A 59 -3.11 -1.13 11.56
N GLY A 60 -2.29 -0.80 12.56
CA GLY A 60 -2.22 -1.48 13.84
C GLY A 60 -3.54 -1.42 14.61
N LEU A 61 -4.20 -0.25 14.62
CA LEU A 61 -5.55 -0.10 15.17
C LEU A 61 -6.55 -0.97 14.40
N ALA A 62 -6.49 -0.97 13.07
CA ALA A 62 -7.39 -1.81 12.26
C ALA A 62 -7.16 -3.32 12.45
N GLU A 63 -5.95 -3.72 12.84
CA GLU A 63 -5.58 -5.12 13.09
C GLU A 63 -5.94 -5.62 14.49
N THR A 64 -6.18 -4.71 15.44
CA THR A 64 -6.33 -5.05 16.87
C THR A 64 -7.58 -4.48 17.52
N GLY A 65 -8.14 -3.42 16.95
CA GLY A 65 -9.32 -2.73 17.45
C GLY A 65 -10.63 -3.37 17.01
N ALA A 66 -11.71 -2.66 17.32
CA ALA A 66 -13.08 -3.07 17.04
C ALA A 66 -13.88 -1.92 16.41
N ALA A 67 -15.15 -2.18 16.08
CA ALA A 67 -16.05 -1.19 15.51
C ALA A 67 -16.16 0.12 16.34
N ALA A 68 -15.98 0.05 17.67
CA ALA A 68 -15.97 1.23 18.53
C ALA A 68 -14.83 2.22 18.21
N ASP A 69 -13.73 1.73 17.63
CA ASP A 69 -12.54 2.53 17.30
C ASP A 69 -12.69 3.29 15.97
N VAL A 70 -13.72 2.99 15.18
CA VAL A 70 -14.03 3.67 13.91
C VAL A 70 -14.13 5.18 14.09
N ALA A 71 -14.72 5.64 15.20
CA ALA A 71 -14.88 7.06 15.49
C ALA A 71 -13.53 7.79 15.60
N LEU A 72 -12.48 7.13 16.07
CA LEU A 72 -11.13 7.69 16.21
C LEU A 72 -10.46 7.92 14.85
N LEU A 73 -10.84 7.14 13.84
CA LEU A 73 -10.26 7.19 12.50
C LEU A 73 -10.92 8.24 11.60
N ARG A 74 -12.19 8.61 11.86
CA ARG A 74 -12.95 9.54 11.00
C ARG A 74 -12.23 10.88 10.77
N PRO A 75 -11.61 11.55 11.77
CA PRO A 75 -10.90 12.81 11.54
C PRO A 75 -9.73 12.69 10.55
N LEU A 76 -9.10 11.52 10.45
CA LEU A 76 -7.95 11.28 9.58
C LEU A 76 -8.31 11.24 8.09
N LEU A 77 -9.61 11.16 7.73
CA LEU A 77 -10.07 11.28 6.35
C LEU A 77 -9.85 12.67 5.76
N SER A 78 -9.63 13.69 6.59
CA SER A 78 -9.30 15.06 6.15
C SER A 78 -7.80 15.38 6.28
N HIS A 79 -6.97 14.40 6.63
CA HIS A 79 -5.54 14.61 6.83
C HIS A 79 -4.85 15.07 5.53
N PRO A 80 -3.87 16.02 5.57
CA PRO A 80 -3.23 16.54 4.37
C PRO A 80 -2.50 15.47 3.53
N SER A 81 -1.87 14.49 4.20
CA SER A 81 -1.23 13.36 3.52
C SER A 81 -2.26 12.36 2.96
N GLY A 82 -2.24 12.17 1.64
CA GLY A 82 -3.06 11.15 0.96
C GLY A 82 -2.75 9.72 1.39
N LYS A 83 -1.52 9.45 1.86
CA LYS A 83 -1.14 8.13 2.41
C LYS A 83 -1.93 7.83 3.69
N ILE A 84 -2.04 8.82 4.58
CA ILE A 84 -2.83 8.68 5.82
C ILE A 84 -4.30 8.48 5.49
N ARG A 85 -4.86 9.29 4.58
CA ARG A 85 -6.25 9.11 4.13
C ARG A 85 -6.49 7.71 3.56
N SER A 86 -5.61 7.18 2.70
CA SER A 86 -5.81 5.85 2.11
C SER A 86 -5.72 4.72 3.14
N HIS A 87 -4.77 4.80 4.08
CA HIS A 87 -4.69 3.85 5.18
C HIS A 87 -5.93 3.92 6.08
N THR A 88 -6.45 5.12 6.32
CA THR A 88 -7.68 5.35 7.09
C THR A 88 -8.88 4.70 6.42
N VAL A 89 -9.09 4.91 5.12
CA VAL A 89 -10.21 4.26 4.39
C VAL A 89 -10.10 2.73 4.45
N ARG A 90 -8.89 2.18 4.29
CA ARG A 90 -8.64 0.74 4.42
C ARG A 90 -8.94 0.24 5.84
N ALA A 91 -8.56 0.99 6.87
CA ALA A 91 -8.82 0.67 8.26
C ALA A 91 -10.31 0.68 8.58
N LEU A 92 -11.06 1.68 8.10
CA LEU A 92 -12.52 1.73 8.22
C LEU A 92 -13.18 0.50 7.59
N ARG A 93 -12.71 0.06 6.41
CA ARG A 93 -13.20 -1.18 5.77
C ARG A 93 -12.94 -2.42 6.62
N LYS A 94 -11.77 -2.53 7.25
CA LYS A 94 -11.43 -3.68 8.11
C LYS A 94 -12.24 -3.74 9.40
N LEU A 95 -12.68 -2.58 9.90
CA LEU A 95 -13.47 -2.45 11.14
C LEU A 95 -14.98 -2.36 10.87
N ASP A 96 -15.43 -2.69 9.66
CA ASP A 96 -16.83 -2.61 9.22
C ASP A 96 -17.47 -1.21 9.41
N GLY A 97 -16.65 -0.16 9.38
CA GLY A 97 -17.05 1.25 9.57
C GLY A 97 -17.30 2.01 8.27
N VAL A 98 -17.74 1.33 7.21
CA VAL A 98 -17.95 1.92 5.88
C VAL A 98 -19.26 2.70 5.82
N GLU A 99 -19.15 4.02 5.78
CA GLU A 99 -20.26 4.96 5.63
C GLU A 99 -20.27 5.52 4.21
N ILE A 100 -21.32 5.21 3.43
CA ILE A 100 -21.36 5.53 1.99
C ILE A 100 -21.23 7.03 1.75
N ASP A 101 -21.99 7.84 2.48
CA ASP A 101 -22.02 9.29 2.31
C ASP A 101 -20.68 9.94 2.67
N VAL A 102 -19.93 9.32 3.59
CA VAL A 102 -18.60 9.80 4.01
C VAL A 102 -17.52 9.43 2.99
N LEU A 103 -17.58 8.23 2.41
CA LEU A 103 -16.53 7.75 1.49
C LEU A 103 -16.77 8.14 0.03
N THR A 104 -18.01 8.42 -0.37
CA THR A 104 -18.32 8.78 -1.77
C THR A 104 -17.55 10.02 -2.26
N PRO A 105 -17.41 11.11 -1.48
CA PRO A 105 -16.58 12.25 -1.87
C PRO A 105 -15.11 11.89 -2.14
N LEU A 106 -14.56 10.87 -1.47
CA LEU A 106 -13.16 10.45 -1.61
C LEU A 106 -12.86 9.78 -2.96
N LEU A 107 -13.89 9.48 -3.78
CA LEU A 107 -13.69 9.05 -5.16
C LEU A 107 -13.15 10.16 -6.07
N HIS A 108 -13.20 11.42 -5.61
CA HIS A 108 -12.61 12.59 -6.27
C HIS A 108 -11.34 13.08 -5.56
N ASP A 109 -10.78 12.29 -4.63
CA ASP A 109 -9.56 12.66 -3.89
C ASP A 109 -8.36 12.81 -4.85
N PRO A 110 -7.47 13.81 -4.66
CA PRO A 110 -6.30 13.99 -5.53
C PRO A 110 -5.32 12.81 -5.50
N SER A 111 -5.35 11.97 -4.45
CA SER A 111 -4.47 10.82 -4.33
C SER A 111 -5.07 9.57 -5.00
N PRO A 112 -4.35 8.96 -5.96
CA PRO A 112 -4.76 7.69 -6.54
C PRO A 112 -4.90 6.53 -5.56
N ALA A 113 -4.18 6.58 -4.43
CA ALA A 113 -4.27 5.56 -3.39
C ALA A 113 -5.58 5.66 -2.62
N VAL A 114 -6.02 6.88 -2.31
CA VAL A 114 -7.31 7.12 -1.63
C VAL A 114 -8.46 6.66 -2.49
N ILE A 115 -8.49 7.06 -3.77
CA ILE A 115 -9.56 6.63 -4.68
C ILE A 115 -9.63 5.10 -4.77
N ARG A 116 -8.48 4.41 -4.89
CA ARG A 116 -8.47 2.93 -4.94
C ARG A 116 -9.10 2.31 -3.69
N GLU A 117 -8.76 2.80 -2.51
CA GLU A 117 -9.32 2.28 -1.26
C GLU A 117 -10.80 2.64 -1.10
N ALA A 118 -11.21 3.84 -1.50
CA ALA A 118 -12.61 4.26 -1.48
C ALA A 118 -13.47 3.42 -2.43
N THR A 119 -13.00 3.17 -3.66
CA THR A 119 -13.66 2.26 -4.61
C THR A 119 -13.79 0.86 -4.01
N ALA A 120 -12.71 0.31 -3.44
CA ALA A 120 -12.74 -1.02 -2.85
C ALA A 120 -13.67 -1.12 -1.62
N ALA A 121 -13.81 -0.04 -0.83
CA ALA A 121 -14.74 0.02 0.29
C ALA A 121 -16.21 0.13 -0.15
N LEU A 122 -16.49 0.85 -1.24
CA LEU A 122 -17.85 1.10 -1.72
C LEU A 122 -18.38 0.03 -2.68
N LEU A 123 -17.50 -0.73 -3.35
CA LEU A 123 -17.87 -1.73 -4.36
C LEU A 123 -18.90 -2.77 -3.85
N PRO A 124 -18.80 -3.31 -2.63
CA PRO A 124 -19.83 -4.23 -2.10
C PRO A 124 -21.22 -3.58 -1.97
N GLN A 125 -21.27 -2.26 -1.87
CA GLN A 125 -22.50 -1.48 -1.65
C GLN A 125 -22.89 -0.65 -2.88
N HIS A 126 -22.36 -0.97 -4.08
CA HIS A 126 -22.56 -0.18 -5.29
C HIS A 126 -24.03 0.08 -5.64
N HIS A 127 -24.95 -0.82 -5.27
CA HIS A 127 -26.39 -0.67 -5.48
C HIS A 127 -27.02 0.51 -4.70
N ARG A 128 -26.33 1.05 -3.70
CA ARG A 128 -26.72 2.21 -2.90
C ARG A 128 -26.09 3.51 -3.39
N LEU A 129 -25.16 3.43 -4.34
CA LEU A 129 -24.50 4.62 -4.89
C LEU A 129 -25.44 5.33 -5.88
N PRO A 130 -25.35 6.66 -5.99
CA PRO A 130 -26.11 7.40 -6.99
C PRO A 130 -25.82 6.87 -8.40
N THR A 131 -26.85 6.61 -9.20
CA THR A 131 -26.70 6.05 -10.56
C THR A 131 -25.86 6.95 -11.50
N ALA A 132 -25.82 8.26 -11.23
CA ALA A 132 -25.02 9.22 -11.98
C ALA A 132 -23.52 9.18 -11.64
N LEU A 133 -23.14 8.60 -10.49
CA LEU A 133 -21.76 8.65 -9.97
C LEU A 133 -20.71 8.06 -10.93
N PRO A 134 -20.91 6.90 -11.57
CA PRO A 134 -19.93 6.37 -12.53
C PRO A 134 -19.68 7.32 -13.70
N TRP A 135 -20.73 7.97 -14.20
CA TRP A 135 -20.62 8.94 -15.29
C TRP A 135 -19.90 10.22 -14.86
N GLN A 136 -20.13 10.69 -13.64
CA GLN A 136 -19.40 11.83 -13.07
C GLN A 136 -17.90 11.56 -12.95
N LEU A 137 -17.51 10.36 -12.49
CA LEU A 137 -16.10 9.95 -12.38
C LEU A 137 -15.42 9.83 -13.75
N LEU A 138 -16.15 9.33 -14.76
CA LEU A 138 -15.65 9.27 -16.15
C LEU A 138 -15.50 10.67 -16.76
N ALA A 139 -16.37 11.61 -16.40
CA ALA A 139 -16.32 12.99 -16.86
C ALA A 139 -15.28 13.85 -16.10
N ASP A 140 -14.70 13.37 -15.00
CA ASP A 140 -13.67 14.11 -14.27
C ASP A 140 -12.39 14.19 -15.12
N PRO A 141 -11.92 15.40 -15.49
CA PRO A 141 -10.71 15.58 -16.29
C PRO A 141 -9.46 15.00 -15.61
N ARG A 142 -9.48 14.77 -14.29
CA ARG A 142 -8.37 14.11 -13.57
C ARG A 142 -8.24 12.62 -13.91
N THR A 143 -9.30 12.00 -14.42
CA THR A 143 -9.28 10.62 -14.91
C THR A 143 -8.41 10.49 -16.17
N GLU A 144 -8.27 11.56 -16.97
CA GLU A 144 -7.39 11.60 -18.14
C GLU A 144 -5.89 11.59 -17.77
N LEU A 145 -5.53 12.23 -16.65
CA LEU A 145 -4.16 12.24 -16.09
C LEU A 145 -3.77 10.90 -15.44
N ARG A 146 -4.69 9.94 -15.37
CA ARG A 146 -4.56 8.68 -14.63
C ARG A 146 -4.49 7.44 -15.51
N ARG A 147 -4.55 7.62 -16.84
CA ARG A 147 -3.99 6.59 -17.73
C ARG A 147 -2.52 6.46 -17.37
N PRO A 148 -1.96 5.24 -17.18
CA PRO A 148 -0.52 5.11 -17.26
C PRO A 148 -0.18 5.71 -18.63
N THR A 149 0.54 6.82 -18.66
CA THR A 149 1.25 7.22 -19.87
C THR A 149 2.03 5.97 -20.25
N ASN A 150 1.53 5.28 -21.27
CA ASN A 150 2.19 4.21 -21.95
C ASN A 150 3.63 4.65 -22.08
N ARG A 151 4.51 3.97 -21.33
CA ARG A 151 5.94 4.08 -21.46
C ARG A 151 6.21 4.02 -22.95
N THR A 152 6.64 5.12 -23.53
CA THR A 152 7.16 5.16 -24.89
C THR A 152 8.23 4.09 -24.91
N THR A 153 7.91 2.93 -25.50
CA THR A 153 8.94 1.99 -25.92
C THR A 153 9.83 2.81 -26.84
N PRO A 154 11.15 2.85 -26.63
CA PRO A 154 12.01 3.38 -27.69
C PRO A 154 11.71 2.51 -28.91
N THR A 155 11.20 3.15 -29.95
CA THR A 155 11.09 2.58 -31.29
C THR A 155 12.49 2.16 -31.67
N HIS A 156 12.80 0.87 -31.50
CA HIS A 156 13.91 0.29 -32.23
C HIS A 156 13.41 0.17 -33.67
N GLU A 157 13.73 1.16 -34.49
CA GLU A 157 13.61 1.02 -35.94
C GLU A 157 14.40 -0.22 -36.37
N PRO A 158 13.76 -1.21 -37.01
CA PRO A 158 14.50 -2.27 -37.64
C PRO A 158 15.15 -1.69 -38.90
N ASN A 159 16.46 -1.46 -38.82
CA ASN A 159 17.27 -1.06 -39.96
C ASN A 159 17.35 -2.24 -40.94
N TYR A 160 16.45 -2.25 -41.91
CA TYR A 160 16.59 -3.04 -43.14
C TYR A 160 17.30 -2.18 -44.17
N ALA A 161 18.62 -2.34 -44.27
CA ALA A 161 19.38 -1.98 -45.45
C ALA A 161 19.94 -3.27 -46.10
N GLU A 162 19.70 -3.34 -47.40
CA GLU A 162 19.82 -4.47 -48.34
C GLU A 162 21.27 -4.93 -48.64
N PRO A 163 21.47 -6.03 -49.41
CA PRO A 163 22.63 -6.91 -49.32
C PRO A 163 23.81 -6.43 -50.17
N ALA A 164 25.03 -6.72 -49.69
CA ALA A 164 26.23 -6.72 -50.51
C ALA A 164 26.71 -8.16 -50.73
N THR A 165 26.77 -8.50 -52.00
CA THR A 165 27.13 -9.77 -52.61
C THR A 165 28.56 -10.22 -52.29
N ASP A 166 28.69 -11.52 -52.00
CA ASP A 166 29.77 -12.46 -52.34
C ASP A 166 31.25 -12.02 -52.19
N CYS A 167 31.99 -12.75 -51.36
CA CYS A 167 33.23 -13.42 -51.80
C CYS A 167 33.66 -14.47 -50.78
N PHE A 168 33.46 -15.74 -51.16
CA PHE A 168 34.33 -16.89 -50.89
C PHE A 168 35.62 -16.60 -50.06
N ALA A 169 35.83 -17.33 -48.96
CA ALA A 169 36.84 -18.39 -48.90
C ALA A 169 37.16 -18.90 -47.47
N ARG A 170 37.16 -20.24 -47.38
CA ARG A 170 38.06 -21.12 -46.58
C ARG A 170 37.79 -21.19 -45.07
N ARG A 171 37.13 -22.26 -44.60
CA ARG A 171 37.63 -23.64 -44.34
C ARG A 171 38.06 -23.83 -42.88
N ARG A 172 37.16 -24.50 -42.16
CA ARG A 172 37.26 -25.42 -40.99
C ARG A 172 38.40 -25.27 -39.96
N PRO A 173 38.08 -25.42 -38.66
CA PRO A 173 39.02 -25.44 -37.54
C PRO A 173 39.58 -26.86 -37.31
N PRO A 174 40.59 -27.00 -36.43
CA PRO A 174 40.61 -28.18 -35.57
C PRO A 174 40.71 -27.86 -34.07
N ARG A 175 39.81 -28.56 -33.37
CA ARG A 175 39.85 -29.07 -32.00
C ARG A 175 41.24 -29.14 -31.35
N GLY A 176 41.30 -28.74 -30.08
CA GLY A 176 42.37 -29.08 -29.15
C GLY A 176 41.85 -29.18 -27.73
N TYR A 177 41.66 -30.41 -27.27
CA TYR A 177 41.42 -30.82 -25.89
C TYR A 177 42.64 -30.46 -25.01
N ALA A 178 42.43 -30.02 -23.77
CA ALA A 178 43.47 -30.03 -22.74
C ALA A 178 42.94 -30.86 -21.55
N PRO A 179 43.62 -31.95 -21.13
CA PRO A 179 43.28 -32.66 -19.91
C PRO A 179 44.31 -32.46 -18.79
N HIS A 180 43.80 -32.65 -17.58
CA HIS A 180 44.44 -32.85 -16.27
C HIS A 180 44.88 -31.62 -15.48
#